data_AF-A0A645C9U4-F1
#
_entry.id   AF-A0A645C9U4-F1
#
_cell.length_a   1.000
_cell.length_b   1.000
_cell.length_c   1.000
_cell.angle_alpha   90.00
_cell.angle_beta   90.00
_cell.angle_gamma   90.00
#
_symmetry.space_group_name_H-M   'P 1'
#
loop_
_entity.id
_entity.type
_entity.pdbx_description
1 polymer ?
#
loop_
_entity_poly.entity_id
_entity_poly.type
_entity_poly.pdbx_seq_one_letter_code
_entity_poly.pdbx_strand_id
1 'polypeptide(L)'
;MFQNDLFNSLVGITVSFVVAWITMSLRVESYNSKNKYRQLSTIDALTGVLNKNNCEREIKEYLYKQEDNQKCSLIIIDIDNFKMVNDRLGHQIGDEVLERVGRLLIHSFDTTDIIGRIGGDEFAILMDNVSDKYLLKKKCEFLNLRAETMSERVNFHIGFSMGVAIQKESRVTYEEMFKSADDALYEAKAFCKGQYIIHTVSRYNQVDNDKKIMLISVCNQLDRSILANKFINEFKIIEASNCEETLNNLCIYSENVNIVILDMMMPQKKGYKLLKYMKSRDSVSNIPVIAIEPRESMKKKAIDLGAAGVLYKPIDENELKLSIMNALKNTNKTTAE
;
A
#
# COMPACT_ATOMS: atom_id res chain seq x y z
N MET A 1 10.23 69.51 24.40
CA MET A 1 9.90 68.17 24.94
C MET A 1 9.21 67.33 23.86
N PHE A 2 8.02 67.71 23.39
CA PHE A 2 7.26 66.99 22.36
C PHE A 2 8.02 66.65 21.05
N GLN A 3 8.83 67.56 20.52
CA GLN A 3 9.61 67.30 19.30
C GLN A 3 10.69 66.22 19.49
N ASN A 4 11.31 66.14 20.68
CA ASN A 4 12.32 65.12 20.98
C ASN A 4 11.66 63.75 21.20
N ASP A 5 10.47 63.72 21.82
CA ASP A 5 9.71 62.47 22.03
C ASP A 5 9.18 61.90 20.69
N LEU A 6 8.72 62.78 19.79
CA LEU A 6 8.32 62.40 18.43
C LEU A 6 9.50 61.88 17.62
N PHE A 7 10.65 62.55 17.70
CA PHE A 7 11.88 62.12 17.03
C PHE A 7 12.37 60.76 17.55
N ASN A 8 12.43 60.57 18.87
CA ASN A 8 12.84 59.31 19.48
C ASN A 8 11.89 58.16 19.12
N SER A 9 10.58 58.43 19.06
CA SER A 9 9.59 57.45 18.64
C SER A 9 9.77 57.06 17.16
N LEU A 10 10.03 58.03 16.29
CA LEU A 10 10.28 57.79 14.87
C LEU A 10 11.57 56.97 14.65
N VAL A 11 12.63 57.29 15.40
CA VAL A 11 13.89 56.53 15.39
C VAL A 11 13.65 55.10 15.90
N GLY A 12 12.88 54.92 16.98
CA GLY A 12 12.55 53.59 17.50
C GLY A 12 11.78 52.72 16.49
N ILE A 13 10.80 53.32 15.80
CA ILE A 13 9.99 52.65 14.77
C ILE A 13 10.88 52.25 13.57
N THR A 14 11.71 53.17 13.08
CA THR A 14 12.59 52.91 11.94
C THR A 14 13.61 51.80 12.25
N VAL A 15 14.24 51.84 13.43
CA VAL A 15 15.14 50.78 13.90
C VAL A 15 14.40 49.44 14.00
N SER A 16 13.18 49.44 14.54
CA SER A 16 12.37 48.21 14.65
C SER A 16 12.06 47.60 13.29
N PHE A 17 11.72 48.41 12.29
CA PHE A 17 11.50 47.94 10.91
C PHE A 17 12.76 47.38 10.27
N VAL A 18 13.92 48.04 10.46
CA VAL A 18 15.20 47.55 9.94
C VAL A 18 15.56 46.20 10.57
N VAL A 19 15.39 46.05 11.89
CA VAL A 19 15.65 44.79 12.59
C VAL A 19 14.68 43.70 12.13
N ALA A 20 13.38 44.00 11.99
CA ALA A 20 12.39 43.06 11.47
C ALA A 20 12.72 42.61 10.04
N TRP A 21 13.16 43.53 9.18
CA TRP A 21 13.53 43.22 7.80
C TRP A 21 14.80 42.36 7.72
N ILE A 22 15.83 42.67 8.51
CA ILE A 22 17.06 41.88 8.57
C ILE A 22 16.76 40.46 9.08
N THR A 23 16.01 40.34 10.18
CA THR A 23 15.64 39.04 10.75
C THR A 23 14.78 38.20 9.80
N MET A 24 13.85 38.84 9.07
CA MET A 24 13.06 38.16 8.04
C MET A 24 13.95 37.70 6.87
N SER A 25 14.86 38.55 6.40
CA SER A 25 15.76 38.22 5.30
C SER A 25 16.69 37.05 5.65
N LEU A 26 17.26 37.05 6.85
CA LEU A 26 18.08 35.95 7.37
C LEU A 26 17.28 34.65 7.53
N ARG A 27 16.01 34.73 7.95
CA ARG A 27 15.11 33.55 8.02
C ARG A 27 14.82 32.98 6.64
N VAL A 28 14.54 33.83 5.65
CA VAL A 28 14.29 33.40 4.27
C VAL A 28 15.54 32.73 3.68
N GLU A 29 16.73 33.30 3.89
CA GLU A 29 17.98 32.71 3.41
C GLU A 29 18.32 31.38 4.10
N SER A 30 18.10 31.27 5.42
CA SER A 30 18.28 30.02 6.17
C SER A 30 17.30 28.94 5.72
N TYR A 31 16.04 29.33 5.45
CA TYR A 31 15.02 28.45 4.89
C TYR A 31 15.40 27.97 3.49
N ASN A 32 15.85 28.88 2.61
CA ASN A 32 16.30 28.56 1.27
C ASN A 32 17.54 27.66 1.28
N SER A 33 18.52 27.92 2.16
CA SER A 33 19.72 27.09 2.30
C SER A 33 19.35 25.70 2.81
N LYS A 34 18.50 25.58 3.84
CA LYS A 34 18.00 24.28 4.32
C LYS A 34 17.22 23.51 3.25
N ASN A 35 16.38 24.20 2.47
CA ASN A 35 15.68 23.59 1.35
C ASN A 35 16.65 23.18 0.24
N LYS A 36 17.67 24.00 -0.05
CA LYS A 36 18.72 23.66 -1.01
C LYS A 36 19.53 22.46 -0.55
N TYR A 37 19.92 22.34 0.72
CA TYR A 37 20.57 21.15 1.28
C TYR A 37 19.65 19.92 1.27
N ARG A 38 18.36 20.09 1.56
CA ARG A 38 17.35 19.02 1.42
C ARG A 38 17.15 18.59 -0.04
N GLN A 39 17.31 19.51 -0.99
CA GLN A 39 17.25 19.26 -2.42
C GLN A 39 18.56 18.65 -2.97
N LEU A 40 19.72 18.97 -2.38
CA LEU A 40 21.04 18.53 -2.83
C LEU A 40 21.38 17.09 -2.46
N SER A 41 20.75 16.50 -1.43
CA SER A 41 20.77 15.05 -1.27
C SER A 41 19.67 14.47 -2.16
N THR A 42 20.03 14.10 -3.39
CA THR A 42 19.13 13.36 -4.30
C THR A 42 19.15 11.86 -4.00
N ILE A 43 20.27 11.40 -3.44
CA ILE A 43 20.64 10.00 -3.27
C ILE A 43 20.67 9.66 -1.77
N ASP A 44 20.24 8.45 -1.42
CA ASP A 44 20.46 7.83 -0.12
C ASP A 44 21.94 7.46 0.03
N ALA A 45 22.61 8.08 1.00
CA ALA A 45 24.07 8.00 1.13
C ALA A 45 24.58 6.58 1.39
N LEU A 46 23.76 5.71 1.98
CA LEU A 46 24.12 4.33 2.25
C LEU A 46 23.98 3.49 0.97
N THR A 47 22.81 3.52 0.34
CA THR A 47 22.47 2.54 -0.69
C THR A 47 22.79 2.99 -2.12
N GLY A 48 23.02 4.28 -2.34
CA GLY A 48 23.31 4.86 -3.66
C GLY A 48 22.10 5.02 -4.59
N VAL A 49 20.90 4.59 -4.16
CA VAL A 49 19.64 4.84 -4.89
C VAL A 49 19.02 6.18 -4.47
N LEU A 50 17.93 6.62 -5.12
CA LEU A 50 17.26 7.87 -4.72
C LEU A 50 16.77 7.77 -3.27
N ASN A 51 16.82 8.88 -2.54
CA ASN A 51 16.14 8.93 -1.24
C ASN A 51 14.62 9.05 -1.42
N LYS A 52 13.87 8.79 -0.34
CA LYS A 52 12.39 8.82 -0.32
C LYS A 52 11.79 10.01 -1.06
N ASN A 53 12.22 11.23 -0.72
CA ASN A 53 11.62 12.45 -1.26
C ASN A 53 11.85 12.58 -2.77
N ASN A 54 13.04 12.21 -3.25
CA ASN A 54 13.34 12.30 -4.67
C ASN A 54 12.72 11.14 -5.46
N CYS A 55 12.70 9.93 -4.90
CA CYS A 55 12.00 8.80 -5.51
C CYS A 55 10.52 9.15 -5.74
N GLU A 56 9.81 9.64 -4.71
CA GLU A 56 8.43 10.07 -4.84
C GLU A 56 8.25 11.20 -5.86
N ARG A 57 9.14 12.21 -5.84
CA ARG A 57 9.09 13.33 -6.79
C ARG A 57 9.26 12.86 -8.24
N GLU A 58 10.29 12.05 -8.51
CA GLU A 58 10.57 11.54 -9.86
C GLU A 58 9.43 10.65 -10.37
N ILE A 59 8.84 9.81 -9.52
CA ILE A 59 7.68 8.97 -9.91
C ILE A 59 6.46 9.86 -10.22
N LYS A 60 6.17 10.86 -9.38
CA LYS A 60 5.07 11.81 -9.63
C LYS A 60 5.28 12.56 -10.94
N GLU A 61 6.50 13.01 -11.21
CA GLU A 61 6.84 13.68 -12.46
C GLU A 61 6.72 12.75 -13.66
N TYR A 62 7.15 11.49 -13.55
CA TYR A 62 6.99 10.48 -14.60
C TYR A 62 5.50 10.28 -14.93
N LEU A 63 4.66 9.98 -13.93
CA LEU A 63 3.23 9.74 -14.12
C LEU A 63 2.49 10.97 -14.69
N TYR A 64 2.95 12.18 -14.35
CA TYR A 64 2.39 13.42 -14.88
C TYR A 64 2.73 13.63 -16.37
N LYS A 65 3.97 13.33 -16.76
CA LYS A 65 4.49 13.50 -18.13
C LYS A 65 4.14 12.33 -19.07
N GLN A 66 3.70 11.20 -18.51
CA GLN A 66 3.37 9.98 -19.23
C GLN A 66 2.32 10.20 -20.32
N GLU A 67 2.54 9.60 -21.50
CA GLU A 67 1.58 9.56 -22.60
C GLU A 67 0.51 8.48 -22.36
N ASP A 68 -0.70 8.66 -22.92
CA ASP A 68 -1.87 7.82 -22.59
C ASP A 68 -1.70 6.32 -22.92
N ASN A 69 -0.76 5.96 -23.81
CA ASN A 69 -0.47 4.58 -24.19
C ASN A 69 0.72 3.95 -23.45
N GLN A 70 1.46 4.72 -22.65
CA GLN A 70 2.56 4.18 -21.86
C GLN A 70 2.01 3.49 -20.61
N LYS A 71 2.53 2.30 -20.29
CA LYS A 71 2.22 1.58 -19.06
C LYS A 71 3.45 1.50 -18.21
N CYS A 72 3.29 1.65 -16.90
CA CYS A 72 4.34 1.43 -15.94
C CYS A 72 3.90 0.48 -14.84
N SER A 73 4.86 0.05 -14.03
CA SER A 73 4.59 -0.67 -12.80
C SER A 73 5.40 -0.09 -11.66
N LEU A 74 4.81 -0.06 -10.47
CA LEU A 74 5.48 0.28 -9.24
C LEU A 74 5.69 -1.00 -8.43
N ILE A 75 6.92 -1.25 -8.03
CA ILE A 75 7.32 -2.36 -7.16
C ILE A 75 7.75 -1.74 -5.82
N ILE A 76 7.16 -2.19 -4.73
CA ILE A 76 7.66 -1.92 -3.38
C ILE A 76 8.28 -3.21 -2.84
N ILE A 77 9.49 -3.10 -2.32
CA ILE A 77 10.29 -4.20 -1.80
C ILE A 77 10.55 -3.95 -0.32
N ASP A 78 10.38 -4.97 0.51
CA ASP A 78 10.78 -4.98 1.90
C ASP A 78 11.72 -6.15 2.19
N ILE A 79 12.79 -5.87 2.94
CA ILE A 79 13.74 -6.91 3.36
C ILE A 79 13.17 -7.69 4.54
N ASP A 80 12.88 -8.97 4.31
CA ASP A 80 12.27 -9.82 5.31
C ASP A 80 13.16 -10.01 6.55
N ASN A 81 12.58 -9.75 7.71
CA ASN A 81 13.24 -9.91 9.02
C ASN A 81 14.48 -9.03 9.21
N PHE A 82 14.59 -7.90 8.49
CA PHE A 82 15.77 -7.02 8.59
C PHE A 82 16.07 -6.56 10.02
N LYS A 83 15.03 -6.26 10.82
CA LYS A 83 15.22 -5.96 12.25
C LYS A 83 15.98 -7.06 13.00
N MET A 84 15.72 -8.34 12.70
CA MET A 84 16.44 -9.45 13.33
C MET A 84 17.90 -9.53 12.91
N VAL A 85 18.23 -9.11 11.68
CA VAL A 85 19.63 -8.96 11.23
C VAL A 85 20.34 -7.94 12.11
N ASN A 86 19.75 -6.76 12.28
CA ASN A 86 20.31 -5.72 13.16
C ASN A 86 20.45 -6.20 14.61
N ASP A 87 19.41 -6.83 15.16
CA ASP A 87 19.38 -7.24 16.56
C ASP A 87 20.40 -8.36 16.85
N ARG A 88 20.70 -9.23 15.89
CA ARG A 88 21.59 -10.40 16.08
C ARG A 88 23.01 -10.22 15.58
N LEU A 89 23.18 -9.52 14.46
CA LEU A 89 24.47 -9.35 13.78
C LEU A 89 25.02 -7.92 13.89
N GLY A 90 24.22 -7.00 14.45
CA GLY A 90 24.58 -5.60 14.63
C GLY A 90 24.26 -4.72 13.42
N HIS A 91 24.11 -3.43 13.68
CA HIS A 91 23.74 -2.44 12.66
C HIS A 91 24.74 -2.34 11.49
N GLN A 92 26.03 -2.57 11.73
CA GLN A 92 27.04 -2.54 10.65
C GLN A 92 26.77 -3.60 9.57
N ILE A 93 26.33 -4.80 9.97
CA ILE A 93 25.94 -5.85 9.03
C ILE A 93 24.62 -5.51 8.34
N GLY A 94 23.67 -4.92 9.07
CA GLY A 94 22.44 -4.40 8.47
C GLY A 94 22.71 -3.35 7.39
N ASP A 95 23.63 -2.43 7.64
CA ASP A 95 24.06 -1.42 6.69
C ASP A 95 24.71 -2.06 5.45
N GLU A 96 25.60 -3.05 5.63
CA GLU A 96 26.18 -3.80 4.52
C GLU A 96 25.12 -4.52 3.67
N VAL A 97 24.09 -5.09 4.31
CA VAL A 97 22.95 -5.70 3.60
C VAL A 97 22.23 -4.66 2.76
N LEU A 98 21.91 -3.49 3.32
CA LEU A 98 21.24 -2.40 2.60
C LEU A 98 22.08 -1.90 1.41
N GLU A 99 23.38 -1.70 1.59
CA GLU A 99 24.31 -1.32 0.51
C GLU A 99 24.31 -2.34 -0.64
N ARG A 100 24.27 -3.64 -0.30
CA ARG A 100 24.21 -4.72 -1.29
C ARG A 100 22.87 -4.76 -2.00
N VAL A 101 21.76 -4.53 -1.29
CA VAL A 101 20.44 -4.41 -1.92
C VAL A 101 20.41 -3.23 -2.88
N GLY A 102 20.86 -2.04 -2.46
CA GLY A 102 20.95 -0.86 -3.34
C GLY A 102 21.73 -1.15 -4.62
N ARG A 103 22.92 -1.76 -4.50
CA ARG A 103 23.71 -2.20 -5.65
C ARG A 103 22.99 -3.24 -6.51
N LEU A 104 22.35 -4.23 -5.90
CA LEU A 104 21.58 -5.25 -6.63
C LEU A 104 20.50 -4.58 -7.48
N LEU A 105 19.74 -3.65 -6.91
CA LEU A 105 18.67 -2.95 -7.64
C LEU A 105 19.24 -2.13 -8.81
N ILE A 106 20.28 -1.33 -8.59
CA ILE A 106 20.92 -0.53 -9.64
C ILE A 106 21.38 -1.39 -10.83
N HIS A 107 21.85 -2.63 -10.59
CA HIS A 107 22.31 -3.53 -11.65
C HIS A 107 21.20 -4.43 -12.23
N SER A 108 20.02 -4.48 -11.62
CA SER A 108 18.91 -5.34 -12.06
C SER A 108 17.88 -4.60 -12.92
N PHE A 109 17.90 -3.27 -12.86
CA PHE A 109 16.95 -2.37 -13.49
C PHE A 109 17.64 -1.45 -14.48
N ASP A 110 16.86 -0.96 -15.45
CA ASP A 110 17.36 -0.18 -16.57
C ASP A 110 17.60 1.27 -16.15
N THR A 111 18.39 2.03 -16.91
CA THR A 111 18.73 3.43 -16.55
C THR A 111 17.52 4.38 -16.57
N THR A 112 16.44 3.97 -17.22
CA THR A 112 15.16 4.69 -17.27
C THR A 112 14.26 4.37 -16.09
N ASP A 113 14.52 3.27 -15.38
CA ASP A 113 13.77 2.88 -14.18
C ASP A 113 14.12 3.81 -13.01
N ILE A 114 13.13 4.15 -12.20
CA ILE A 114 13.32 5.01 -11.03
C ILE A 114 13.45 4.11 -9.80
N ILE A 115 14.60 4.15 -9.14
CA ILE A 115 14.90 3.30 -7.97
C ILE A 115 15.14 4.20 -6.76
N GLY A 116 14.47 3.93 -5.65
CA GLY A 116 14.72 4.65 -4.41
C GLY A 116 14.48 3.86 -3.14
N ARG A 117 15.07 4.35 -2.04
CA ARG A 117 14.86 3.84 -0.70
C ARG A 117 13.82 4.71 0.01
N ILE A 118 12.66 4.14 0.32
CA ILE A 118 11.50 4.85 0.85
C ILE A 118 11.32 4.68 2.36
N GLY A 119 12.01 3.71 2.96
CA GLY A 119 11.97 3.39 4.39
C GLY A 119 13.30 2.85 4.91
N GLY A 120 13.28 2.29 6.12
CA GLY A 120 14.48 1.70 6.73
C GLY A 120 15.00 0.51 5.93
N ASP A 121 14.12 -0.43 5.63
CA ASP A 121 14.33 -1.68 4.90
C ASP A 121 13.47 -1.77 3.63
N GLU A 122 12.89 -0.65 3.21
CA GLU A 122 11.93 -0.58 2.12
C GLU A 122 12.47 0.20 0.92
N PHE A 123 12.27 -0.34 -0.28
CA PHE A 123 12.66 0.24 -1.56
C PHE A 123 11.46 0.32 -2.49
N ALA A 124 11.45 1.32 -3.37
CA ALA A 124 10.47 1.48 -4.44
C ALA A 124 11.17 1.52 -5.80
N ILE A 125 10.54 0.90 -6.79
CA ILE A 125 11.02 0.85 -8.16
C ILE A 125 9.86 1.13 -9.10
N LEU A 126 9.95 2.20 -9.88
CA LEU A 126 9.06 2.41 -11.00
C LEU A 126 9.76 1.90 -12.26
N MET A 127 9.17 0.88 -12.87
CA MET A 127 9.59 0.41 -14.18
C MET A 127 8.77 1.07 -15.28
N ASP A 128 9.47 1.60 -16.27
CA ASP A 128 8.82 2.13 -17.47
C ASP A 128 8.46 1.01 -18.46
N ASN A 129 7.55 1.33 -19.37
CA ASN A 129 7.19 0.52 -20.53
C ASN A 129 6.91 -0.98 -20.23
N VAL A 130 6.24 -1.29 -19.12
CA VAL A 130 5.89 -2.67 -18.78
C VAL A 130 4.68 -3.11 -19.58
N SER A 131 4.92 -3.47 -20.84
CA SER A 131 3.92 -4.11 -21.70
C SER A 131 3.71 -5.59 -21.35
N ASP A 132 4.66 -6.20 -20.63
CA ASP A 132 4.70 -7.65 -20.40
C ASP A 132 4.80 -8.01 -18.91
N LYS A 133 3.71 -8.57 -18.37
CA LYS A 133 3.66 -9.12 -17.00
C LYS A 133 4.72 -10.21 -16.79
N TYR A 134 5.16 -10.89 -17.83
CA TYR A 134 6.18 -11.93 -17.75
C TYR A 134 7.57 -11.38 -17.42
N LEU A 135 7.97 -10.25 -18.02
CA LEU A 135 9.25 -9.59 -17.69
C LEU A 135 9.30 -9.19 -16.22
N LEU A 136 8.20 -8.62 -15.73
CA LEU A 136 8.10 -8.19 -14.34
C LEU A 136 8.21 -9.37 -13.37
N LYS A 137 7.52 -10.48 -13.66
CA LYS A 137 7.66 -11.72 -12.88
C LYS A 137 9.10 -12.21 -12.83
N LYS A 138 9.78 -12.24 -13.97
CA LYS A 138 11.20 -12.62 -14.05
C LYS A 138 12.11 -11.72 -13.21
N LYS A 139 11.89 -10.40 -13.23
CA LYS A 139 12.67 -9.48 -12.38
C LYS A 139 12.43 -9.77 -10.90
N CYS A 140 11.18 -9.95 -10.46
CA CYS A 140 10.87 -10.30 -9.07
C CYS A 140 11.49 -11.65 -8.65
N GLU A 141 11.36 -12.70 -9.48
CA GLU A 141 11.96 -14.01 -9.22
C GLU A 141 13.49 -13.93 -9.12
N PHE A 142 14.12 -13.15 -10.00
CA PHE A 142 15.56 -12.92 -9.97
C PHE A 142 16.00 -12.23 -8.67
N LEU A 143 15.27 -11.22 -8.20
CA LEU A 143 15.59 -10.54 -6.94
C LEU A 143 15.51 -11.49 -5.74
N ASN A 144 14.48 -12.33 -5.67
CA ASN A 144 14.36 -13.34 -4.60
C ASN A 144 15.51 -14.34 -4.62
N LEU A 145 15.90 -14.85 -5.80
CA LEU A 145 17.05 -15.75 -5.92
C LEU A 145 18.36 -15.08 -5.45
N ARG A 146 18.54 -13.79 -5.75
CA ARG A 146 19.72 -13.04 -5.30
C ARG A 146 19.71 -12.78 -3.80
N ALA A 147 18.54 -12.60 -3.18
CA ALA A 147 18.40 -12.50 -1.73
C ALA A 147 18.86 -13.79 -1.02
N GLU A 148 18.51 -14.95 -1.58
CA GLU A 148 18.99 -16.25 -1.06
C GLU A 148 20.52 -16.36 -1.12
N THR A 149 21.14 -15.92 -2.24
CA THR A 149 22.61 -15.91 -2.34
C THR A 149 23.26 -14.97 -1.33
N MET A 150 22.62 -13.83 -1.01
CA MET A 150 23.08 -12.93 0.04
C MET A 150 22.99 -13.58 1.42
N SER A 151 21.96 -14.40 1.64
CA SER A 151 21.73 -15.11 2.89
C SER A 151 22.89 -16.01 3.29
N GLU A 152 23.45 -16.74 2.32
CA GLU A 152 24.58 -17.65 2.52
C GLU A 152 25.83 -16.92 3.03
N ARG A 153 26.05 -15.68 2.55
CA ARG A 153 27.25 -14.90 2.91
C ARG A 153 27.21 -14.36 4.33
N VAL A 154 26.03 -13.98 4.82
CA VAL A 154 25.86 -13.44 6.18
C VAL A 154 25.40 -14.50 7.18
N ASN A 155 25.26 -15.76 6.74
CA ASN A 155 24.73 -16.87 7.52
C ASN A 155 23.39 -16.54 8.21
N PHE A 156 22.54 -15.80 7.49
CA PHE A 156 21.23 -15.37 7.96
C PHE A 156 20.27 -15.30 6.79
N HIS A 157 19.05 -15.84 6.95
CA HIS A 157 18.08 -15.86 5.86
C HIS A 157 17.54 -14.44 5.59
N ILE A 158 17.84 -13.94 4.39
CA ILE A 158 17.38 -12.69 3.80
C ILE A 158 16.45 -13.07 2.64
N GLY A 159 15.19 -12.66 2.75
CA GLY A 159 14.20 -12.74 1.67
C GLY A 159 13.71 -11.35 1.29
N PHE A 160 13.05 -11.24 0.14
CA PHE A 160 12.29 -10.05 -0.20
C PHE A 160 10.80 -10.38 -0.25
N SER A 161 10.02 -9.57 0.47
CA SER A 161 8.60 -9.46 0.19
C SER A 161 8.39 -8.31 -0.78
N MET A 162 7.63 -8.53 -1.84
CA MET A 162 7.43 -7.52 -2.88
C MET A 162 5.94 -7.34 -3.20
N GLY A 163 5.50 -6.09 -3.26
CA GLY A 163 4.19 -5.71 -3.75
C GLY A 163 4.30 -4.96 -5.06
N VAL A 164 3.55 -5.39 -6.08
CA VAL A 164 3.62 -4.81 -7.41
C VAL A 164 2.26 -4.26 -7.82
N ALA A 165 2.24 -3.02 -8.29
CA ALA A 165 1.10 -2.38 -8.90
C ALA A 165 1.37 -2.16 -10.40
N ILE A 166 0.59 -2.81 -11.28
CA ILE A 166 0.66 -2.60 -12.74
C ILE A 166 -0.44 -1.64 -13.17
N GLN A 167 -0.08 -0.58 -13.89
CA GLN A 167 -1.07 0.30 -14.51
C GLN A 167 -1.72 -0.36 -15.74
N LYS A 168 -3.04 -0.55 -15.72
CA LYS A 168 -3.80 -1.15 -16.85
C LYS A 168 -4.44 -0.12 -17.79
N GLU A 169 -4.97 0.96 -17.23
CA GLU A 169 -5.72 2.01 -17.94
C GLU A 169 -5.01 3.36 -17.89
N SER A 170 -5.51 4.37 -18.61
CA SER A 170 -4.90 5.70 -18.73
C SER A 170 -4.72 6.39 -17.37
N ARG A 171 -3.64 7.16 -17.24
CA ARG A 171 -3.22 8.05 -16.13
C ARG A 171 -3.75 7.70 -14.74
N VAL A 172 -2.86 7.14 -13.92
CA VAL A 172 -3.04 6.91 -12.47
C VAL A 172 -2.18 7.89 -11.68
N THR A 173 -2.58 8.19 -10.44
CA THR A 173 -1.76 9.01 -9.54
C THR A 173 -0.69 8.16 -8.83
N TYR A 174 0.33 8.83 -8.28
CA TYR A 174 1.32 8.16 -7.43
C TYR A 174 0.65 7.50 -6.23
N GLU A 175 -0.28 8.20 -5.59
CA GLU A 175 -0.96 7.72 -4.39
C GLU A 175 -1.78 6.44 -4.67
N GLU A 176 -2.45 6.36 -5.82
CA GLU A 176 -3.18 5.16 -6.25
C GLU A 176 -2.23 3.97 -6.51
N MET A 177 -1.13 4.21 -7.23
CA MET A 177 -0.13 3.15 -7.49
C MET A 177 0.57 2.69 -6.22
N PHE A 178 1.00 3.63 -5.37
CA PHE A 178 1.69 3.35 -4.13
C PHE A 178 0.81 2.55 -3.18
N LYS A 179 -0.46 2.94 -3.02
CA LYS A 179 -1.43 2.21 -2.20
C LYS A 179 -1.62 0.77 -2.71
N SER A 180 -1.79 0.57 -4.00
CA SER A 180 -1.96 -0.78 -4.56
C SER A 180 -0.70 -1.64 -4.39
N ALA A 181 0.50 -1.06 -4.54
CA ALA A 181 1.75 -1.78 -4.33
C ALA A 181 1.97 -2.09 -2.84
N ASP A 182 1.62 -1.18 -1.93
CA ASP A 182 1.68 -1.37 -0.48
C ASP A 182 0.73 -2.49 -0.01
N ASP A 183 -0.50 -2.52 -0.54
CA ASP A 183 -1.48 -3.57 -0.25
C ASP A 183 -0.99 -4.94 -0.76
N ALA A 184 -0.42 -5.00 -1.96
CA ALA A 184 0.22 -6.20 -2.49
C ALA A 184 1.43 -6.65 -1.64
N LEU A 185 2.22 -5.71 -1.11
CA LEU A 185 3.37 -6.01 -0.25
C LEU A 185 2.91 -6.57 1.08
N TYR A 186 1.87 -5.99 1.68
CA TYR A 186 1.25 -6.53 2.88
C TYR A 186 0.80 -7.97 2.63
N GLU A 187 0.15 -8.23 1.49
CA GLU A 187 -0.28 -9.57 1.11
C GLU A 187 0.91 -10.53 1.07
N ALA A 188 2.00 -10.14 0.40
CA ALA A 188 3.22 -10.93 0.36
C ALA A 188 3.68 -11.30 1.78
N LYS A 189 3.80 -10.32 2.67
CA LYS A 189 4.22 -10.52 4.08
C LYS A 189 3.26 -11.39 4.89
N ALA A 190 1.95 -11.25 4.68
CA ALA A 190 0.93 -11.94 5.48
C ALA A 190 0.79 -13.42 5.09
N PHE A 191 0.92 -13.74 3.80
CA PHE A 191 0.63 -15.08 3.29
C PHE A 191 1.83 -16.01 3.24
N CYS A 192 3.04 -15.50 3.02
CA CYS A 192 4.35 -16.15 3.19
C CYS A 192 5.43 -15.15 2.77
N LYS A 193 6.40 -14.82 3.64
CA LYS A 193 7.56 -13.98 3.28
C LYS A 193 8.36 -14.58 2.11
N GLY A 194 9.20 -13.79 1.44
CA GLY A 194 10.03 -14.25 0.32
C GLY A 194 9.26 -14.45 -1.00
N GLN A 195 8.18 -13.70 -1.22
CA GLN A 195 7.36 -13.79 -2.42
C GLN A 195 7.01 -12.40 -2.96
N TYR A 196 6.47 -12.37 -4.17
CA TYR A 196 5.90 -11.17 -4.76
C TYR A 196 4.41 -11.36 -5.05
N ILE A 197 3.65 -10.29 -4.93
CA ILE A 197 2.23 -10.23 -5.29
C ILE A 197 2.03 -9.11 -6.30
N ILE A 198 1.22 -9.36 -7.33
CA ILE A 198 0.96 -8.39 -8.40
C ILE A 198 -0.51 -8.02 -8.42
N HIS A 199 -0.79 -6.77 -8.10
CA HIS A 199 -2.09 -6.14 -8.29
C HIS A 199 -2.11 -5.30 -9.56
N THR A 200 -3.30 -5.09 -10.07
CA THR A 200 -3.53 -4.27 -11.26
C THR A 200 -4.31 -3.02 -10.88
N VAL A 201 -3.74 -1.86 -11.15
CA VAL A 201 -4.40 -0.57 -10.94
C VAL A 201 -5.21 -0.25 -12.18
N SER A 202 -6.52 -0.20 -12.02
CA SER A 202 -7.45 0.39 -12.97
C SER A 202 -8.11 1.57 -12.26
N ARG A 203 -8.14 2.72 -12.93
CA ARG A 203 -9.01 3.79 -12.50
C ARG A 203 -10.41 3.30 -12.76
N TYR A 204 -11.14 2.98 -11.70
CA TYR A 204 -12.53 2.61 -11.85
C TYR A 204 -13.26 3.82 -12.45
N ASN A 205 -13.46 3.82 -13.76
CA ASN A 205 -14.45 4.68 -14.37
C ASN A 205 -15.72 4.50 -13.54
N GLN A 206 -16.31 5.60 -13.09
CA GLN A 206 -17.61 5.60 -12.43
C GLN A 206 -18.61 4.88 -13.34
N VAL A 207 -18.72 3.57 -13.21
CA VAL A 207 -19.70 2.74 -13.90
C VAL A 207 -20.85 2.56 -12.92
N ASP A 208 -21.90 3.33 -13.18
CA ASP A 208 -23.27 3.20 -12.67
C ASP A 208 -23.40 3.16 -11.14
N ASN A 209 -23.51 4.36 -10.57
CA ASN A 209 -23.38 4.66 -9.14
C ASN A 209 -24.53 4.17 -8.24
N ASP A 210 -25.51 3.42 -8.75
CA ASP A 210 -26.70 3.06 -7.98
C ASP A 210 -26.63 1.68 -7.32
N LYS A 211 -25.81 0.74 -7.82
CA LYS A 211 -25.72 -0.61 -7.25
C LYS A 211 -24.52 -0.77 -6.32
N LYS A 212 -24.82 -1.04 -5.04
CA LYS A 212 -23.84 -1.45 -4.04
C LYS A 212 -23.01 -2.64 -4.52
N ILE A 213 -21.71 -2.65 -4.26
CA ILE A 213 -20.82 -3.76 -4.62
C ILE A 213 -20.74 -4.76 -3.47
N MET A 214 -20.90 -6.04 -3.80
CA MET A 214 -20.68 -7.17 -2.89
C MET A 214 -19.53 -8.03 -3.42
N LEU A 215 -18.48 -8.18 -2.60
CA LEU A 215 -17.35 -9.05 -2.90
C LEU A 215 -17.56 -10.41 -2.22
N ILE A 216 -17.58 -11.49 -3.01
CA ILE A 216 -17.76 -12.86 -2.54
C ILE A 216 -16.43 -13.60 -2.65
N SER A 217 -15.75 -13.77 -1.51
CA SER A 217 -14.46 -14.45 -1.36
C SER A 217 -14.67 -15.86 -0.83
N VAL A 218 -14.96 -16.80 -1.73
CA VAL A 218 -15.28 -18.20 -1.40
C VAL A 218 -14.54 -19.13 -2.33
N CYS A 219 -13.77 -20.08 -1.80
CA CYS A 219 -12.94 -20.96 -2.62
C CYS A 219 -13.76 -21.94 -3.47
N ASN A 220 -14.83 -22.50 -2.90
CA ASN A 220 -15.68 -23.45 -3.59
C ASN A 220 -16.49 -22.73 -4.69
N GLN A 221 -16.36 -23.18 -5.94
CA GLN A 221 -17.03 -22.57 -7.09
C GLN A 221 -18.55 -22.66 -7.00
N LEU A 222 -19.10 -23.79 -6.55
CA LEU A 222 -20.54 -23.99 -6.45
C LEU A 222 -21.14 -23.05 -5.40
N ASP A 223 -20.57 -23.01 -4.20
CA ASP A 223 -20.98 -22.11 -3.12
C ASP A 223 -20.92 -20.64 -3.58
N ARG A 224 -19.82 -20.27 -4.25
CA ARG A 224 -19.62 -18.90 -4.75
C ARG A 224 -20.66 -18.52 -5.80
N SER A 225 -20.93 -19.39 -6.79
CA SER A 225 -21.95 -19.13 -7.82
C SER A 225 -23.37 -19.10 -7.25
N ILE A 226 -23.69 -19.92 -6.24
CA ILE A 226 -24.98 -19.87 -5.54
C ILE A 226 -25.17 -18.52 -4.86
N LEU A 227 -24.15 -18.06 -4.11
CA LEU A 227 -24.19 -16.76 -3.43
C LEU A 227 -24.27 -15.61 -4.45
N ALA A 228 -23.50 -15.67 -5.53
CA ALA A 228 -23.49 -14.65 -6.59
C ALA A 228 -24.86 -14.50 -7.26
N ASN A 229 -25.43 -15.60 -7.75
CA ASN A 229 -26.74 -15.60 -8.42
C ASN A 229 -27.86 -15.09 -7.51
N LYS A 230 -27.74 -15.29 -6.21
CA LYS A 230 -28.75 -14.88 -5.25
C LYS A 230 -28.85 -13.36 -5.07
N PHE A 231 -27.72 -12.66 -5.18
CA PHE A 231 -27.64 -11.22 -4.91
C PHE A 231 -27.41 -10.39 -6.18
N ILE A 232 -27.33 -11.00 -7.36
CA ILE A 232 -27.06 -10.32 -8.64
C ILE A 232 -28.07 -9.20 -8.98
N ASN A 233 -29.30 -9.32 -8.48
CA ASN A 233 -30.33 -8.29 -8.68
C ASN A 233 -30.15 -7.08 -7.75
N GLU A 234 -29.64 -7.30 -6.53
CA GLU A 234 -29.52 -6.29 -5.47
C GLU A 234 -28.14 -5.61 -5.44
N PHE A 235 -27.09 -6.34 -5.82
CA PHE A 235 -25.70 -5.89 -5.77
C PHE A 235 -25.00 -6.11 -7.10
N LYS A 236 -23.97 -5.30 -7.35
CA LYS A 236 -22.94 -5.66 -8.33
C LYS A 236 -22.00 -6.68 -7.67
N ILE A 237 -21.97 -7.89 -8.21
CA ILE A 237 -21.18 -8.99 -7.63
C ILE A 237 -19.77 -8.99 -8.19
N ILE A 238 -18.79 -9.06 -7.28
CA ILE A 238 -17.40 -9.36 -7.59
C ILE A 238 -17.07 -10.69 -6.94
N GLU A 239 -16.60 -11.64 -7.72
CA GLU A 239 -16.23 -12.97 -7.24
C GLU A 239 -14.72 -13.06 -7.06
N ALA A 240 -14.30 -13.73 -5.99
CA ALA A 240 -12.92 -14.11 -5.75
C ALA A 240 -12.84 -15.54 -5.23
N SER A 241 -11.98 -16.34 -5.87
CA SER A 241 -11.79 -17.76 -5.56
C SER A 241 -10.67 -18.02 -4.56
N ASN A 242 -9.85 -17.02 -4.28
CA ASN A 242 -8.67 -17.12 -3.43
C ASN A 242 -8.31 -15.75 -2.84
N CYS A 243 -7.38 -15.71 -1.88
CA CYS A 243 -7.04 -14.46 -1.19
C CYS A 243 -6.43 -13.40 -2.10
N GLU A 244 -5.63 -13.79 -3.09
CA GLU A 244 -4.97 -12.89 -4.03
C GLU A 244 -6.00 -12.16 -4.91
N GLU A 245 -6.98 -12.90 -5.43
CA GLU A 245 -8.12 -12.31 -6.13
C GLU A 245 -8.93 -11.39 -5.22
N THR A 246 -9.18 -11.79 -3.97
CA THR A 246 -9.94 -10.96 -3.02
C THR A 246 -9.24 -9.65 -2.74
N LEU A 247 -7.93 -9.68 -2.53
CA LEU A 247 -7.13 -8.50 -2.23
C LEU A 247 -6.98 -7.59 -3.43
N ASN A 248 -6.67 -8.14 -4.60
CA ASN A 248 -6.64 -7.36 -5.84
C ASN A 248 -8.00 -6.68 -6.11
N ASN A 249 -9.12 -7.38 -5.89
CA ASN A 249 -10.44 -6.77 -5.98
C ASN A 249 -10.69 -5.73 -4.89
N LEU A 250 -10.25 -5.94 -3.65
CA LEU A 250 -10.35 -4.89 -2.63
C LEU A 250 -9.55 -3.66 -3.02
N CYS A 251 -8.37 -3.79 -3.63
CA CYS A 251 -7.57 -2.64 -4.07
C CYS A 251 -8.22 -1.90 -5.25
N ILE A 252 -8.76 -2.62 -6.24
CA ILE A 252 -9.42 -2.02 -7.41
C ILE A 252 -10.72 -1.32 -7.01
N TYR A 253 -11.47 -1.91 -6.08
CA TYR A 253 -12.84 -1.49 -5.77
C TYR A 253 -13.00 -0.93 -4.35
N SER A 254 -11.92 -0.63 -3.61
CA SER A 254 -11.96 -0.38 -2.14
C SER A 254 -13.02 0.63 -1.72
N GLU A 255 -13.20 1.70 -2.50
CA GLU A 255 -14.12 2.79 -2.17
C GLU A 255 -15.59 2.44 -2.42
N ASN A 256 -15.85 1.39 -3.22
CA ASN A 256 -17.18 1.03 -3.68
C ASN A 256 -17.68 -0.31 -3.10
N VAL A 257 -16.79 -1.14 -2.53
CA VAL A 257 -17.19 -2.41 -1.89
C VAL A 257 -17.94 -2.11 -0.59
N ASN A 258 -19.23 -2.44 -0.57
CA ASN A 258 -20.09 -2.17 0.58
C ASN A 258 -20.13 -3.32 1.58
N ILE A 259 -19.83 -4.54 1.14
CA ILE A 259 -19.84 -5.72 2.00
C ILE A 259 -18.97 -6.83 1.39
N VAL A 260 -18.32 -7.61 2.25
CA VAL A 260 -17.56 -8.80 1.85
C VAL A 260 -18.17 -10.04 2.49
N ILE A 261 -18.44 -11.06 1.70
CA ILE A 261 -18.71 -12.41 2.18
C ILE A 261 -17.40 -13.19 2.11
N LEU A 262 -16.92 -13.69 3.24
CA LEU A 262 -15.59 -14.29 3.34
C LEU A 262 -15.67 -15.70 3.93
N ASP A 263 -15.25 -16.70 3.15
CA ASP A 263 -15.07 -18.06 3.67
C ASP A 263 -13.86 -18.11 4.62
N MET A 264 -14.06 -18.57 5.85
CA MET A 264 -12.97 -18.75 6.83
C MET A 264 -12.10 -19.97 6.51
N MET A 265 -12.66 -20.96 5.81
CA MET A 265 -11.99 -22.19 5.38
C MET A 265 -11.39 -22.07 3.97
N MET A 266 -10.62 -21.01 3.75
CA MET A 266 -9.69 -20.98 2.62
C MET A 266 -8.47 -21.87 2.91
N PRO A 267 -7.84 -22.48 1.88
CA PRO A 267 -6.62 -23.27 2.04
C PRO A 267 -5.61 -22.58 2.98
N GLN A 268 -4.98 -23.35 3.87
CA GLN A 268 -4.02 -22.85 4.88
C GLN A 268 -4.59 -21.83 5.89
N LYS A 269 -5.92 -21.82 6.13
CA LYS A 269 -6.61 -20.90 7.06
C LYS A 269 -6.42 -19.42 6.71
N LYS A 270 -6.27 -19.15 5.42
CA LYS A 270 -5.99 -17.80 4.90
C LYS A 270 -7.15 -16.80 5.14
N GLY A 271 -8.40 -17.27 5.27
CA GLY A 271 -9.57 -16.41 5.53
C GLY A 271 -9.45 -15.58 6.82
N TYR A 272 -8.90 -16.15 7.89
CA TYR A 272 -8.64 -15.41 9.14
C TYR A 272 -7.58 -14.32 8.99
N LYS A 273 -6.54 -14.60 8.20
CA LYS A 273 -5.48 -13.63 7.92
C LYS A 273 -6.03 -12.46 7.09
N LEU A 274 -6.88 -12.78 6.10
CA LEU A 274 -7.53 -11.80 5.25
C LEU A 274 -8.51 -10.91 6.05
N LEU A 275 -9.32 -11.48 6.93
CA LEU A 275 -10.18 -10.70 7.82
C LEU A 275 -9.35 -9.75 8.70
N LYS A 276 -8.28 -10.26 9.31
CA LYS A 276 -7.37 -9.44 10.12
C LYS A 276 -6.74 -8.31 9.30
N TYR A 277 -6.32 -8.59 8.07
CA TYR A 277 -5.79 -7.58 7.16
C TYR A 277 -6.80 -6.47 6.92
N MET A 278 -8.01 -6.83 6.48
CA MET A 278 -9.06 -5.88 6.18
C MET A 278 -9.31 -4.95 7.37
N LYS A 279 -9.38 -5.51 8.58
CA LYS A 279 -9.62 -4.72 9.80
C LYS A 279 -8.41 -3.92 10.29
N SER A 280 -7.21 -4.23 9.82
CA SER A 280 -6.01 -3.46 10.13
C SER A 280 -5.74 -2.30 9.16
N ARG A 281 -6.44 -2.22 8.02
CA ARG A 281 -6.13 -1.25 6.96
C ARG A 281 -7.22 -0.19 6.82
N ASP A 282 -6.87 1.08 7.03
CA ASP A 282 -7.81 2.21 7.01
C ASP A 282 -8.70 2.30 5.75
N SER A 283 -8.19 1.88 4.59
CA SER A 283 -8.92 1.92 3.32
C SER A 283 -10.07 0.93 3.24
N VAL A 284 -10.05 -0.15 4.02
CA VAL A 284 -11.01 -1.27 3.93
C VAL A 284 -11.52 -1.75 5.30
N SER A 285 -11.06 -1.15 6.40
CA SER A 285 -11.42 -1.53 7.78
C SER A 285 -12.90 -1.33 8.07
N ASN A 286 -13.49 -0.29 7.48
CA ASN A 286 -14.90 0.04 7.62
C ASN A 286 -15.82 -0.90 6.83
N ILE A 287 -15.31 -1.68 5.87
CA ILE A 287 -16.14 -2.58 5.08
C ILE A 287 -16.63 -3.73 5.97
N PRO A 288 -17.95 -3.95 6.12
CA PRO A 288 -18.47 -5.06 6.89
C PRO A 288 -18.11 -6.40 6.24
N VAL A 289 -17.69 -7.36 7.07
CA VAL A 289 -17.35 -8.72 6.63
C VAL A 289 -18.32 -9.72 7.25
N ILE A 290 -19.01 -10.49 6.41
CA ILE A 290 -19.81 -11.66 6.82
C ILE A 290 -18.93 -12.89 6.65
N ALA A 291 -18.52 -13.48 7.78
CA ALA A 291 -17.69 -14.67 7.80
C ALA A 291 -18.54 -15.93 7.59
N ILE A 292 -18.18 -16.79 6.64
CA ILE A 292 -18.72 -18.15 6.54
C ILE A 292 -17.77 -19.06 7.32
N GLU A 293 -18.21 -19.57 8.47
CA GLU A 293 -17.43 -20.46 9.33
C GLU A 293 -18.18 -21.78 9.52
N PRO A 294 -17.57 -22.94 9.21
CA PRO A 294 -18.23 -24.22 9.38
C PRO A 294 -18.23 -24.73 10.83
N ARG A 295 -17.39 -24.20 11.74
CA ARG A 295 -17.29 -24.68 13.12
C ARG A 295 -17.77 -23.63 14.12
N GLU A 296 -18.81 -23.98 14.87
CA GLU A 296 -19.41 -23.12 15.89
C GLU A 296 -18.41 -22.66 16.96
N SER A 297 -17.46 -23.53 17.35
CA SER A 297 -16.40 -23.22 18.30
C SER A 297 -15.49 -22.07 17.87
N MET A 298 -15.43 -21.78 16.56
CA MET A 298 -14.59 -20.74 15.98
C MET A 298 -15.34 -19.42 15.74
N LYS A 299 -16.66 -19.37 15.97
CA LYS A 299 -17.50 -18.17 15.81
C LYS A 299 -16.92 -16.98 16.56
N LYS A 300 -16.59 -17.19 17.85
CA LYS A 300 -16.06 -16.14 18.72
C LYS A 300 -14.79 -15.53 18.14
N LYS A 301 -13.91 -16.36 17.58
CA LYS A 301 -12.66 -15.89 16.95
C LYS A 301 -12.92 -14.99 15.74
N ALA A 302 -13.89 -15.31 14.90
CA ALA A 302 -14.23 -14.47 13.74
C ALA A 302 -14.79 -13.10 14.18
N ILE A 303 -15.67 -13.09 15.19
CA ILE A 303 -16.22 -11.87 15.78
C ILE A 303 -15.10 -11.03 16.43
N ASP A 304 -14.22 -11.65 17.23
CA ASP A 304 -13.10 -10.98 17.91
C ASP A 304 -12.11 -10.34 16.91
N LEU A 305 -12.02 -10.88 15.69
CA LEU A 305 -11.23 -10.31 14.60
C LEU A 305 -11.96 -9.23 13.79
N GLY A 306 -13.20 -8.88 14.16
CA GLY A 306 -13.98 -7.80 13.58
C GLY A 306 -14.99 -8.21 12.50
N ALA A 307 -15.36 -9.49 12.39
CA ALA A 307 -16.47 -9.89 11.52
C ALA A 307 -17.78 -9.24 11.99
N ALA A 308 -18.55 -8.68 11.05
CA ALA A 308 -19.84 -8.05 11.32
C ALA A 308 -20.97 -9.09 11.53
N GLY A 309 -20.79 -10.29 10.99
CA GLY A 309 -21.69 -11.43 11.16
C GLY A 309 -20.97 -12.73 10.84
N VAL A 310 -21.50 -13.84 11.33
CA VAL A 310 -20.98 -15.20 11.07
C VAL A 310 -22.13 -16.08 10.62
N LEU A 311 -21.93 -16.79 9.52
CA LEU A 311 -22.86 -17.75 8.93
C LEU A 311 -22.26 -19.16 8.93
N TYR A 312 -23.12 -20.15 9.07
CA TYR A 312 -22.74 -21.56 9.05
C TYR A 312 -23.07 -22.22 7.72
N LYS A 313 -22.34 -23.28 7.37
CA LYS A 313 -22.73 -24.17 6.26
C LYS A 313 -23.60 -25.31 6.82
N PRO A 314 -24.71 -25.70 6.16
CA PRO A 314 -25.28 -25.07 4.96
C PRO A 314 -25.87 -23.69 5.27
N ILE A 315 -25.71 -22.75 4.34
CA ILE A 315 -26.06 -21.34 4.56
C ILE A 315 -27.58 -21.19 4.54
N ASP A 316 -28.16 -20.77 5.67
CA ASP A 316 -29.58 -20.41 5.74
C ASP A 316 -29.83 -19.09 5.01
N GLU A 317 -30.86 -19.09 4.18
CA GLU A 317 -31.20 -17.98 3.31
C GLU A 317 -31.63 -16.71 4.06
N ASN A 318 -32.41 -16.90 5.12
CA ASN A 318 -32.95 -15.82 5.93
C ASN A 318 -31.86 -15.24 6.83
N GLU A 319 -31.03 -16.12 7.41
CA GLU A 319 -29.88 -15.72 8.23
C GLU A 319 -28.87 -14.88 7.43
N LEU A 320 -28.58 -15.29 6.19
CA LEU A 320 -27.71 -14.56 5.27
C LEU A 320 -28.24 -13.16 4.96
N LYS A 321 -29.52 -13.04 4.55
CA LYS A 321 -30.14 -11.73 4.28
C LYS A 321 -30.15 -10.83 5.51
N LEU A 322 -30.54 -11.37 6.67
CA LEU A 322 -30.58 -10.62 7.92
C LEU A 322 -29.19 -10.12 8.33
N SER A 323 -28.18 -10.97 8.23
CA SER A 323 -26.78 -10.63 8.55
C SER A 323 -26.25 -9.52 7.65
N ILE A 324 -26.52 -9.58 6.34
CA ILE A 324 -26.14 -8.54 5.37
C ILE A 324 -26.83 -7.21 5.71
N MET A 325 -28.15 -7.22 5.93
CA MET A 325 -28.92 -6.01 6.25
C MET A 325 -28.43 -5.35 7.55
N ASN A 326 -28.18 -6.14 8.59
CA ASN A 326 -27.69 -5.62 9.86
C ASN A 326 -26.29 -5.02 9.73
N ALA A 327 -25.40 -5.70 9.00
CA ALA A 327 -24.04 -5.23 8.81
C ALA A 327 -23.98 -3.91 8.03
N LEU A 328 -24.78 -3.76 6.97
CA LEU A 328 -24.89 -2.53 6.18
C LEU A 328 -25.54 -1.36 6.95
N LYS A 329 -26.51 -1.64 7.82
CA LYS A 329 -27.14 -0.61 8.66
C LYS A 329 -26.19 -0.04 9.69
N ASN A 330 -25.37 -0.90 10.31
CA ASN A 330 -24.44 -0.49 11.35
C ASN A 330 -23.32 0.40 10.79
N THR A 331 -22.86 0.14 9.56
CA THR A 331 -21.84 0.97 8.90
C THR A 331 -22.34 2.39 8.64
N ASN A 332 -23.59 2.54 8.17
CA ASN A 332 -24.17 3.85 7.89
C ASN A 332 -24.37 4.72 9.15
N LYS A 333 -24.49 4.12 10.34
CA LYS A 333 -24.59 4.87 11.60
C LYS A 333 -23.23 5.40 12.03
N THR A 334 -22.17 4.62 11.87
CA THR A 334 -20.80 5.01 12.27
C THR A 334 -20.20 6.11 11.39
N THR A 335 -20.71 6.31 10.17
CA THR A 335 -20.28 7.39 9.25
C THR A 335 -21.07 8.70 9.41
N ALA A 336 -22.11 8.73 10.25
CA ALA A 336 -22.97 9.89 10.47
C ALA A 336 -22.72 10.61 11.81
N GLU A 337 -21.77 10.09 12.60
CA GLU A 337 -21.20 10.70 13.81
C GLU A 337 -19.77 11.14 13.52
#